data_AF-Q6XBJ9-F1
#
_entry.id   AF-Q6XBJ9-F1
#
_cell.length_a   1.000
_cell.length_b   1.000
_cell.length_c   1.000
_cell.angle_alpha   90.00
_cell.angle_beta   90.00
_cell.angle_gamma   90.00
#
_symmetry.space_group_name_H-M   'P 1'
#
loop_
_entity.id
_entity.type
_entity.pdbx_description
1 polymer ?
#
loop_
_entity_poly.entity_id
_entity_poly.type
_entity_poly.pdbx_seq_one_letter_code
_entity_poly.pdbx_strand_id
1 'polypeptide(L)' 'MATTENVTSSTGLTEAEAKEFHAVYSQSAAGFLAVCAVAHVLAWMWRPFWPGAEGWVMDTAQNLTFLA' A
#
# COMPACT_ATOMS: atom_id res chain seq x y z
N MET A 1 -38.13 -11.79 24.37
CA MET A 1 -37.14 -10.91 25.03
C MET A 1 -35.77 -11.35 24.53
N ALA A 2 -35.07 -10.47 23.83
CA ALA A 2 -33.88 -10.80 23.02
C ALA A 2 -32.80 -11.55 23.82
N THR A 3 -32.26 -12.61 23.22
CA THR A 3 -31.10 -13.34 23.72
C THR A 3 -29.93 -12.37 23.75
N THR A 4 -29.34 -12.17 24.91
CA THR A 4 -28.13 -11.36 25.09
C THR A 4 -27.00 -11.99 24.29
N GLU A 5 -26.78 -11.44 23.11
CA GLU A 5 -25.72 -11.80 22.20
C GLU A 5 -24.41 -11.45 22.90
N ASN A 6 -23.78 -12.48 23.44
CA ASN A 6 -22.43 -12.40 23.95
C ASN A 6 -21.54 -12.03 22.77
N VAL A 7 -21.22 -10.74 22.64
CA VAL A 7 -20.34 -10.17 21.61
C VAL A 7 -18.89 -10.55 21.90
N THR A 8 -18.62 -11.82 22.19
CA THR A 8 -17.28 -12.38 22.05
C THR A 8 -17.02 -12.45 20.56
N SER A 9 -16.32 -11.42 20.06
CA SER A 9 -15.80 -11.39 18.71
C SER A 9 -15.02 -12.68 18.45
N SER A 10 -15.05 -13.22 17.22
CA SER A 10 -14.48 -14.53 16.87
C SER A 10 -12.98 -14.73 17.20
N THR A 11 -12.29 -13.68 17.63
CA THR A 11 -10.88 -13.67 18.07
C THR A 11 -10.70 -13.81 19.60
N GLY A 12 -11.79 -13.82 20.39
CA GLY A 12 -11.75 -13.96 21.85
C GLY A 12 -11.34 -12.69 22.61
N LEU A 13 -11.24 -11.55 21.92
CA LEU A 13 -10.91 -10.24 22.50
C LEU A 13 -12.19 -9.43 22.75
N THR A 14 -12.19 -8.64 23.82
CA THR A 14 -13.26 -7.66 24.05
C THR A 14 -13.16 -6.52 23.01
N GLU A 15 -14.28 -5.87 22.67
CA GLU A 15 -14.28 -4.72 21.74
C GLU A 15 -13.30 -3.61 22.16
N ALA A 16 -13.10 -3.44 23.47
CA ALA A 16 -12.16 -2.49 24.03
C ALA A 16 -10.70 -2.82 23.67
N GLU A 17 -10.26 -4.06 23.90
CA GLU A 17 -8.90 -4.51 23.59
C GLU A 17 -8.61 -4.51 22.09
N ALA A 18 -9.60 -4.89 21.27
CA ALA A 18 -9.48 -4.83 19.81
C ALA A 18 -9.25 -3.38 19.31
N LYS A 19 -9.91 -2.39 19.95
CA LYS A 19 -9.79 -0.98 19.58
C LYS A 19 -8.44 -0.38 20.01
N GLU A 20 -7.90 -0.79 21.15
CA GLU A 20 -6.56 -0.40 21.58
C GLU A 20 -5.47 -0.92 20.63
N PHE A 21 -5.53 -2.20 20.25
CA PHE A 21 -4.63 -2.75 19.25
C PHE A 21 -4.77 -2.03 17.89
N HIS A 22 -6.02 -1.81 17.46
CA HIS A 22 -6.28 -1.14 16.19
C HIS A 22 -5.74 0.29 16.18
N ALA A 23 -5.86 1.04 17.28
CA ALA A 23 -5.34 2.40 17.37
C ALA A 23 -3.82 2.46 17.15
N VAL A 24 -3.07 1.57 17.80
CA VAL A 24 -1.60 1.48 17.66
C VAL A 24 -1.21 0.99 16.26
N TYR A 25 -1.94 0.01 15.72
CA TYR A 25 -1.74 -0.49 14.36
C TYR A 25 -2.00 0.61 13.32
N SER A 26 -3.10 1.36 13.42
CA SER A 26 -3.41 2.44 12.48
C SER A 26 -2.34 3.55 12.47
N GLN A 27 -1.78 3.89 13.63
CA GLN A 27 -0.71 4.88 13.72
C GLN A 27 0.56 4.45 12.98
N SER A 28 1.00 3.20 13.21
CA SER A 28 2.19 2.64 12.56
C SER A 28 1.96 2.36 11.07
N ALA A 29 0.78 1.87 10.69
CA ALA A 29 0.37 1.67 9.30
C ALA A 29 0.35 2.99 8.53
N ALA A 30 -0.18 4.08 9.12
CA ALA A 30 -0.15 5.40 8.51
C ALA A 30 1.27 5.92 8.30
N GLY A 31 2.16 5.73 9.29
CA GLY A 31 3.58 6.08 9.17
C GLY A 31 4.30 5.31 8.05
N PHE A 32 4.06 4.00 7.96
CA PHE A 32 4.63 3.17 6.89
C PHE A 32 4.11 3.58 5.50
N LEU A 33 2.80 3.80 5.36
CA LEU A 33 2.21 4.24 4.09
C LEU A 33 2.72 5.61 3.65
N ALA A 34 3.00 6.52 4.58
CA ALA A 34 3.62 7.82 4.26
C ALA A 34 5.01 7.62 3.63
N VAL A 35 5.85 6.76 4.22
CA VAL A 35 7.18 6.43 3.66
C VAL A 35 7.06 5.72 2.31
N CYS A 36 6.14 4.75 2.19
CA CYS A 36 5.88 4.06 0.92
C CYS A 36 5.46 5.04 -0.18
N ALA A 37 4.57 5.98 0.11
CA ALA A 37 4.13 6.98 -0.86
C ALA A 37 5.32 7.79 -1.39
N VAL A 38 6.20 8.27 -0.50
CA VAL A 38 7.41 9.02 -0.91
C VAL A 38 8.33 8.17 -1.78
N ALA A 39 8.59 6.92 -1.39
CA ALA A 39 9.43 6.02 -2.16
C ALA A 39 8.85 5.72 -3.55
N HIS A 40 7.54 5.55 -3.67
CA HIS A 40 6.88 5.29 -4.95
C HIS A 40 6.87 6.53 -5.86
N VAL A 41 6.74 7.73 -5.31
CA VAL A 41 6.87 8.98 -6.08
C VAL A 41 8.28 9.11 -6.64
N LEU A 42 9.31 8.83 -5.84
CA LEU A 42 10.69 8.86 -6.30
C LEU A 42 10.96 7.80 -7.39
N ALA A 43 10.44 6.58 -7.19
CA ALA A 43 10.54 5.51 -8.18
C ALA A 43 9.82 5.88 -9.50
N TRP A 44 8.68 6.56 -9.41
CA TRP A 44 7.93 7.04 -10.57
C TRP A 44 8.69 8.12 -11.35
N MET A 45 9.42 8.99 -10.65
CA MET A 45 10.30 9.97 -11.31
C MET A 45 11.48 9.31 -12.04
N TRP A 46 11.99 8.19 -11.53
CA TRP A 46 13.09 7.45 -12.18
C TRP A 46 12.62 6.59 -13.36
N ARG A 47 11.50 5.87 -13.20
CA ARG A 47 10.94 5.02 -14.25
C ARG A 47 9.41 4.98 -14.12
N PRO A 48 8.67 5.78 -14.92
CA PRO A 48 7.22 5.83 -14.81
C PRO A 48 6.60 4.46 -15.15
N PHE A 49 5.71 3.96 -14.29
CA PHE A 49 5.01 2.67 -14.49
C PHE A 49 3.83 2.78 -15.49
N TRP A 50 3.45 3.99 -15.90
CA TRP A 50 2.38 4.24 -16.87
C TRP A 50 2.92 5.07 -18.03
N PRO A 51 2.99 4.51 -19.25
CA PRO A 51 3.30 5.30 -20.43
C PRO A 51 2.18 6.31 -20.69
N GLY A 52 2.53 7.48 -21.25
CA GLY A 52 1.58 8.53 -21.61
C GLY A 52 0.55 8.12 -22.67
N ALA A 53 -0.17 9.08 -23.22
CA ALA A 53 -1.16 8.84 -24.29
C ALA A 53 -0.52 8.16 -25.53
N GLU A 54 0.78 8.34 -25.72
CA GLU A 54 1.62 7.43 -26.48
C GLU A 54 2.04 6.25 -25.58
N GLY A 55 1.42 5.09 -25.76
CA GLY A 55 1.74 3.85 -25.01
C GLY A 55 3.22 3.49 -25.03
N TRP A 56 3.66 2.49 -24.25
CA TRP A 56 5.06 2.14 -24.00
C TRP A 56 5.97 2.40 -25.20
N VAL A 57 6.63 3.56 -25.23
CA VAL A 57 7.80 3.74 -26.08
C VAL A 57 8.83 2.85 -25.41
N MET A 58 8.88 1.59 -25.86
CA MET A 58 10.05 0.78 -25.65
C MET A 58 11.18 1.65 -26.17
N ASP A 59 12.09 2.01 -25.27
CA ASP A 59 13.32 2.65 -25.63
C ASP A 59 14.05 1.69 -26.58
N THR A 60 13.73 1.83 -27.87
CA THR A 60 14.32 1.09 -28.97
C THR A 60 15.69 1.68 -29.33
N ALA A 61 16.12 2.70 -28.58
CA ALA A 61 17.40 3.37 -28.72
C ALA A 61 18.51 2.66 -27.93
N GLN A 62 18.27 2.17 -26.70
CA GLN A 62 19.32 1.50 -25.94
C GLN A 62 19.79 0.21 -26.61
N ASN A 63 18.90 -0.59 -27.19
CA ASN A 63 19.24 -1.87 -27.85
C ASN A 63 19.94 -1.73 -29.21
N LEU A 64 19.95 -0.56 -29.85
CA LEU A 64 20.70 -0.32 -31.10
C LEU A 64 22.14 0.15 -30.86
N THR A 65 22.49 0.61 -29.65
CA THR A 65 23.86 0.99 -29.29
C THR A 65 24.78 -0.19 -28.96
N PHE A 66 24.24 -1.40 -28.79
CA PHE A 66 25.05 -2.61 -28.53
C PHE A 66 25.43 -3.37 -29.81
N LEU A 67 24.95 -2.93 -30.98
CA LEU A 67 25.20 -3.56 -32.28
C LEU A 67 25.88 -2.61 -33.30
N ALA A 68 26.44 -1.49 -32.85
CA ALA A 68 27.24 -0.56 -33.65
C ALA A 68 28.73 -0.64 -33.25
#